data_AF-X1LE43-F1
#
_entry.id   AF-X1LE43-F1
#
_cell.length_a   1.000
_cell.length_b   1.000
_cell.length_c   1.000
_cell.angle_alpha   90.00
_cell.angle_beta   90.00
_cell.angle_gamma   90.00
#
_symmetry.space_group_name_H-M   'P 1'
#
loop_
_entity.id
_entity.type
_entity.pdbx_description
1 polymer ?
#
loop_
_entity_poly.entity_id
_entity_poly.type
_entity_poly.pdbx_seq_one_letter_code
_entity_poly.pdbx_strand_id
1 'polypeptide(L)' 'EDHGDPFDRMLVAQCQIEGLTLVTRDPNIKGYDVPILEA' A
#
# COMPACT_ATOMS: atom_id res chain seq x y z
N GLU A 1 -9.26 17.60 2.97
CA GLU A 1 -8.06 16.87 3.42
C GLU A 1 -7.81 15.74 2.41
N ASP A 2 -7.49 16.13 1.17
CA ASP A 2 -7.60 15.30 -0.05
C ASP A 2 -6.24 14.76 -0.55
N HIS A 3 -5.30 14.58 0.36
CA HIS A 3 -4.05 13.91 0.05
C HIS A 3 -4.08 12.61 0.83
N GLY A 4 -4.50 11.52 0.17
CA GLY A 4 -4.47 10.18 0.73
C GLY A 4 -3.15 9.94 1.46
N ASP A 5 -3.22 9.23 2.59
CA ASP A 5 -2.19 9.22 3.62
C ASP A 5 -0.78 9.13 2.98
N PRO A 6 0.10 10.13 3.19
CA PRO A 6 1.44 10.11 2.61
C PRO A 6 2.23 8.86 3.02
N PHE A 7 1.90 8.25 4.16
CA PHE A 7 2.48 7.01 4.61
C PHE A 7 2.06 5.82 3.75
N ASP A 8 0.79 5.70 3.39
CA ASP A 8 0.29 4.65 2.48
C ASP A 8 1.01 4.70 1.13
N ARG A 9 1.20 5.92 0.61
CA ARG A 9 1.93 6.14 -0.65
C ARG A 9 3.39 5.70 -0.56
N MET A 10 4.04 5.97 0.57
CA MET A 10 5.41 5.53 0.81
C MET A 10 5.49 4.00 0.89
N LEU A 11 4.57 3.36 1.62
CA LEU A 11 4.54 1.89 1.75
C LEU A 11 4.31 1.21 0.40
N VAL A 12 3.35 1.69 -0.38
CA VAL A 12 3.07 1.19 -1.73
C VAL A 12 4.30 1.35 -2.62
N ALA A 13 4.90 2.54 -2.65
CA ALA A 13 6.10 2.80 -3.47
C ALA A 13 7.26 1.87 -3.10
N GLN A 14 7.48 1.64 -1.80
CA GLN A 14 8.50 0.71 -1.34
C GLN A 14 8.21 -0.73 -1.81
N CYS A 15 6.97 -1.19 -1.66
CA CYS A 15 6.59 -2.53 -2.12
C CYS A 15 6.77 -2.72 -3.62
N GLN A 16 6.47 -1.68 -4.42
CA GLN A 16 6.67 -1.71 -5.87
C GLN A 16 8.16 -1.74 -6.26
N ILE A 17 9.00 -0.94 -5.60
CA ILE A 17 10.43 -0.86 -5.90
C ILE A 17 11.15 -2.15 -5.47
N GLU A 18 10.78 -2.71 -4.33
CA GLU A 18 11.47 -3.85 -3.71
C GLU A 18 10.82 -5.21 -4.03
N GLY A 19 9.65 -5.22 -4.68
CA GLY A 19 8.92 -6.45 -5.00
C GLY A 19 8.34 -7.14 -3.76
N LEU A 20 7.91 -6.37 -2.77
CA LEU A 20 7.39 -6.89 -1.50
C LEU A 20 5.86 -7.09 -1.55
N THR A 21 5.37 -7.93 -0.64
CA THR A 21 3.93 -8.06 -0.37
C THR A 21 3.55 -7.18 0.82
N LEU A 22 2.51 -6.36 0.65
CA LEU A 22 2.01 -5.48 1.69
C LEU A 22 0.97 -6.20 2.56
N VAL A 23 1.26 -6.35 3.85
CA VAL A 23 0.32 -6.92 4.82
C VAL A 23 -0.49 -5.80 5.45
N THR A 24 -1.81 -5.79 5.26
CA THR A 24 -2.66 -4.71 5.78
C THR A 24 -4.10 -5.16 6.01
N ARG A 25 -4.83 -4.44 6.86
CA ARG A 25 -6.30 -4.49 6.97
C ARG A 25 -6.97 -3.26 6.37
N ASP A 26 -6.20 -2.30 5.87
CA ASP A 26 -6.72 -1.06 5.32
C ASP A 26 -7.32 -1.30 3.93
N PRO A 27 -8.65 -1.10 3.75
CA PRO A 27 -9.29 -1.28 2.46
C PRO A 27 -8.84 -0.26 1.40
N ASN A 28 -8.32 0.91 1.80
CA ASN A 28 -7.89 1.96 0.88
C ASN A 28 -6.65 1.55 0.06
N ILE A 29 -5.87 0.59 0.58
CA ILE A 29 -4.67 0.08 -0.09
C ILE A 29 -5.01 -0.86 -1.26
N LYS A 30 -6.21 -1.45 -1.29
CA LYS A 30 -6.63 -2.42 -2.32
C LYS A 30 -6.67 -1.87 -3.74
N GLY A 31 -6.68 -0.55 -3.89
CA GLY A 31 -6.67 0.11 -5.20
C GLY A 31 -5.28 0.25 -5.84
N TYR A 32 -4.20 -0.06 -5.12
CA TYR A 32 -2.84 0.06 -5.63
C TYR A 32 -2.36 -1.25 -6.25
N ASP A 33 -1.53 -1.13 -7.29
CA ASP A 33 -0.89 -2.26 -7.97
C ASP A 33 0.30 -2.79 -7.16
N VAL A 34 0.00 -3.45 -6.04
CA VAL A 34 0.95 -4.18 -5.19
C VAL A 34 0.33 -5.49 -4.72
N PRO A 35 1.12 -6.56 -4.50
CA PRO A 35 0.62 -7.77 -3.86
C PRO A 35 0.17 -7.48 -2.43
N ILE A 36 -1.02 -7.94 -2.05
CA ILE A 36 -1.59 -7.73 -0.71
C ILE A 36 -1.81 -9.07 -0.02
N LEU A 37 -1.43 -9.13 1.26
CA LEU A 37 -1.86 -10.16 2.20
C LEU A 37 -2.79 -9.54 3.24
N GLU A 38 -4.01 -10.05 3.37
CA GLU A 38 -4.94 -9.61 4.41
C GLU A 38 -4.39 -10.00 5.79
N ALA A 39 -4.27 -9.03 6.70
CA ALA A 39 -3.76 -9.26 8.06
C ALA A 39 -4.83 -9.80 9.02
#